data_AF-A0A662XE75-F1
#
_entry.id   AF-A0A662XE75-F1
#
_cell.length_a   1.000
_cell.length_b   1.000
_cell.length_c   1.000
_cell.angle_alpha   90.00
_cell.angle_beta   90.00
_cell.angle_gamma   90.00
#
_symmetry.space_group_name_H-M   'P 1'
#
loop_
_entity.id
_entity.type
_entity.pdbx_description
1 polymer ?
#
loop_
_entity_poly.entity_id
_entity_poly.type
_entity_poly.pdbx_seq_one_letter_code
_entity_poly.pdbx_strand_id
1 'polypeptide(L)'
;MGKSARLGGGFLLLLSALALGYTYWDELQGARETLQLTYAHRSLSAARDAPVKGVTVFRNGYSTGGVQMQLSAELLAARTGDGELAAYLSQFVAVEGLHESVYHGSDASNAKEKDHGELETPGVVADRVFNGQGELLQAYADILSGDRLYLVAPGLLFVWPFVELGHRVAVTSTASPTSSPVVIESISESPRTFRLHNFFDDEEADRLIQRTLEIDDPGSKLQQSHVGHNSGKKQVSKHRTSENAFDTISETAIAIRKRVFDVLSLGEYTEDMCDGLQLLRYQQKQAYIAHEDYFPVNVTPAFNFDPHTGGSNRFATVFLYLSNVTRGGQTVFPLAEMPEGLPAEYDHPVNSARDYEAAGAELFEPGSWEMDMVRKCSTKLASYPRKGDAVLFYSQKPNGQLDPLSLHGGCPVLDGTKWGANLWVWNKRRYGLDGDPNGPEIKFSVVFENPTSREVGVYWSSTLMTTLAANGGSIVYTTYTGHKWTVKDGDRVVLEFMGDAEDGGRQTVVVLTPEEQLIAHAKAQSAKDEL
;
A
#
# COMPACT_ATOMS: atom_id res chain seq x y z
N MET A 1 -57.36 -22.49 31.35
CA MET A 1 -57.50 -22.19 29.91
C MET A 1 -57.86 -20.70 29.82
N GLY A 2 -57.06 -19.75 29.38
CA GLY A 2 -56.00 -19.71 28.39
C GLY A 2 -56.38 -18.61 27.39
N LYS A 3 -55.58 -17.54 27.27
CA LYS A 3 -55.47 -16.67 26.08
C LYS A 3 -54.23 -15.77 26.22
N SER A 4 -53.14 -16.28 25.66
CA SER A 4 -51.90 -15.56 25.35
C SER A 4 -52.13 -14.71 24.11
N ALA A 5 -51.79 -13.42 24.17
CA ALA A 5 -51.73 -12.55 22.99
C ALA A 5 -50.29 -12.58 22.45
N ARG A 6 -50.13 -13.12 21.23
CA ARG A 6 -48.89 -13.05 20.45
C ARG A 6 -48.73 -11.62 19.92
N LEU A 7 -47.74 -10.88 20.43
CA LEU A 7 -47.17 -9.72 19.74
C LEU A 7 -46.36 -10.25 18.54
N GLY A 8 -46.81 -9.90 17.34
CA GLY A 8 -46.28 -10.42 16.07
C GLY A 8 -44.90 -9.87 15.72
N GLY A 9 -44.05 -10.74 15.18
CA GLY A 9 -42.66 -10.45 14.77
C GLY A 9 -42.47 -9.31 13.75
N GLY A 10 -43.55 -8.77 13.17
CA GLY A 10 -43.48 -7.58 12.31
C GLY A 10 -43.11 -6.29 13.06
N PHE A 11 -43.41 -6.18 14.36
CA PHE A 11 -43.09 -4.97 15.14
C PHE A 11 -41.61 -4.90 15.53
N LEU A 12 -40.98 -6.07 15.76
CA LEU A 12 -39.55 -6.19 16.03
C LEU A 12 -38.70 -5.90 14.79
N LEU A 13 -39.14 -6.33 13.60
CA LEU A 13 -38.45 -6.06 12.32
C LEU A 13 -38.47 -4.57 11.94
N LEU A 14 -39.55 -3.84 12.26
CA LEU A 14 -39.65 -2.41 12.01
C LEU A 14 -38.74 -1.59 12.94
N LEU A 15 -38.61 -2.00 14.20
CA LEU A 15 -37.69 -1.37 15.15
C LEU A 15 -36.22 -1.61 14.79
N SER A 16 -35.87 -2.80 14.31
CA SER A 16 -34.50 -3.08 13.85
C SER A 16 -34.14 -2.34 12.54
N ALA A 17 -35.09 -2.20 11.61
CA ALA A 17 -34.89 -1.40 10.40
C ALA A 17 -34.76 0.11 10.70
N LEU A 18 -35.52 0.63 11.67
CA LEU A 18 -35.39 2.02 12.13
C LEU A 18 -34.08 2.26 12.89
N ALA A 19 -33.62 1.29 13.69
CA ALA A 19 -32.33 1.38 14.37
C ALA A 19 -31.16 1.37 13.38
N LEU A 20 -31.19 0.48 12.37
CA LEU A 20 -30.20 0.46 11.28
C LEU A 20 -30.25 1.73 10.43
N GLY A 21 -31.46 2.25 10.17
CA GLY A 21 -31.64 3.52 9.46
C GLY A 21 -31.11 4.71 10.26
N TYR A 22 -31.24 4.70 11.59
CA TYR A 22 -30.71 5.76 12.46
C TYR A 22 -29.18 5.72 12.56
N THR A 23 -28.57 4.53 12.70
CA THR A 23 -27.10 4.41 12.73
C THR A 23 -26.46 4.82 11.41
N TYR A 24 -27.03 4.42 10.27
CA TYR A 24 -26.56 4.88 8.96
C TYR A 24 -26.82 6.36 8.73
N TRP A 25 -27.89 6.92 9.30
CA TRP A 25 -28.18 8.34 9.20
C TRP A 25 -27.15 9.19 9.96
N ASP A 26 -26.77 8.81 11.17
CA ASP A 26 -25.72 9.52 11.93
C ASP A 26 -24.34 9.40 11.26
N GLU A 27 -23.98 8.25 10.69
CA GLU A 27 -22.74 8.10 9.89
C GLU A 27 -22.76 8.96 8.62
N LEU A 28 -23.90 9.01 7.92
CA LEU A 28 -24.08 9.87 6.75
C LEU A 28 -24.06 11.36 7.12
N GLN A 29 -24.62 11.75 8.26
CA GLN A 29 -24.54 13.13 8.77
C GLN A 29 -23.12 13.47 9.17
N GLY A 30 -22.41 12.58 9.88
CA GLY A 30 -21.00 12.76 10.23
C GLY A 30 -20.09 12.86 9.01
N ALA A 31 -20.29 12.00 8.00
CA ALA A 31 -19.58 12.08 6.73
C ALA A 31 -19.90 13.38 5.97
N ARG A 32 -21.18 13.80 5.97
CA ARG A 32 -21.64 15.02 5.31
C ARG A 32 -21.18 16.30 6.01
N GLU A 33 -21.14 16.32 7.33
CA GLU A 33 -20.57 17.40 8.14
C GLU A 33 -19.05 17.46 7.98
N THR A 34 -18.37 16.30 7.97
CA THR A 34 -16.92 16.23 7.70
C THR A 34 -16.58 16.72 6.29
N LEU A 35 -17.35 16.29 5.28
CA LEU A 35 -17.28 16.76 3.89
C LEU A 35 -17.60 18.25 3.78
N GLN A 36 -18.63 18.74 4.48
CA GLN A 36 -18.95 20.17 4.52
C GLN A 36 -17.86 20.97 5.22
N LEU A 37 -17.23 20.46 6.28
CA LEU A 37 -16.11 21.09 6.98
C LEU A 37 -14.87 21.16 6.08
N THR A 38 -14.51 20.09 5.36
CA THR A 38 -13.39 20.08 4.41
C THR A 38 -13.65 21.01 3.21
N TYR A 39 -14.88 21.03 2.69
CA TYR A 39 -15.24 21.88 1.55
C TYR A 39 -15.40 23.35 1.93
N ALA A 40 -15.98 23.65 3.10
CA ALA A 40 -16.13 25.01 3.62
C ALA A 40 -14.78 25.66 3.97
N HIS A 41 -13.78 24.89 4.40
CA HIS A 41 -12.44 25.42 4.64
C HIS A 41 -11.72 25.84 3.35
N ARG A 42 -12.06 25.22 2.21
CA ARG A 42 -11.48 25.55 0.89
C ARG A 42 -12.19 26.65 0.12
N SER A 43 -13.44 26.98 0.45
CA SER A 43 -14.29 27.88 -0.36
C SER A 43 -14.32 29.34 0.07
N LEU A 44 -13.53 29.75 1.07
CA LEU A 44 -13.39 31.16 1.41
C LEU A 44 -12.24 31.77 0.59
N SER A 45 -12.56 32.32 -0.58
CA SER A 45 -11.59 33.08 -1.41
C SER A 45 -10.84 34.14 -0.59
N ALA A 46 -11.51 34.75 0.39
CA ALA A 46 -10.91 35.71 1.33
C ALA A 46 -9.73 35.15 2.15
N ALA A 47 -9.70 33.85 2.44
CA ALA A 47 -8.57 33.21 3.13
C ALA A 47 -7.44 32.81 2.17
N ARG A 48 -7.77 32.51 0.90
CA ARG A 48 -6.79 32.22 -0.16
C ARG A 48 -6.02 33.45 -0.60
N ASP A 49 -6.70 34.59 -0.70
CA ASP A 49 -6.12 35.85 -1.17
C ASP A 49 -5.59 36.73 -0.02
N ALA A 50 -5.53 36.20 1.20
CA ALA A 50 -5.00 36.92 2.34
C ALA A 50 -3.53 37.33 2.08
N PRO A 51 -3.14 38.58 2.37
CA PRO A 51 -1.78 39.06 2.12
C PRO A 51 -0.74 38.37 3.02
N VAL A 52 -1.20 37.83 4.15
CA VAL A 52 -0.40 37.07 5.11
C VAL A 52 -1.21 35.86 5.57
N LYS A 53 -0.59 34.68 5.61
CA LYS A 53 -1.19 33.41 6.09
C LYS A 53 -0.35 32.86 7.23
N GLY A 54 -0.99 32.58 8.37
CA GLY A 54 -0.33 31.92 9.49
C GLY A 54 -0.32 30.41 9.25
N VAL A 55 0.83 29.76 9.33
CA VAL A 55 0.96 28.31 9.13
C VAL A 55 1.88 27.70 10.18
N THR A 56 1.86 26.38 10.29
CA THR A 56 2.87 25.64 11.06
C THR A 56 3.58 24.66 10.14
N VAL A 57 4.90 24.74 10.06
CA VAL A 57 5.73 23.90 9.18
C VAL A 57 6.41 22.81 9.99
N PHE A 58 6.25 21.56 9.56
CA PHE A 58 6.74 20.35 10.19
C PHE A 58 7.73 19.64 9.28
N ARG A 59 8.55 18.79 9.90
CA ARG A 59 9.29 17.73 9.19
C ARG A 59 8.31 16.71 8.63
N ASN A 60 8.68 16.04 7.55
CA ASN A 60 7.87 14.99 6.92
C ASN A 60 7.30 14.01 7.96
N GLY A 61 5.98 13.88 8.03
CA GLY A 61 5.33 12.92 8.92
C GLY A 61 5.44 13.18 10.43
N TYR A 62 5.97 14.32 10.90
CA TYR A 62 5.98 14.65 12.34
C TYR A 62 4.77 15.51 12.72
N SER A 63 4.18 15.27 13.89
CA SER A 63 3.05 16.08 14.40
C SER A 63 3.44 17.09 15.49
N THR A 64 4.61 16.94 16.09
CA THR A 64 5.21 17.83 17.09
C THR A 64 6.45 18.54 16.55
N GLY A 65 6.92 19.58 17.25
CA GLY A 65 8.15 20.29 16.87
C GLY A 65 8.04 21.17 15.63
N GLY A 66 6.82 21.52 15.20
CA GLY A 66 6.60 22.41 14.06
C GLY A 66 6.93 23.87 14.36
N VAL A 67 7.35 24.60 13.34
CA VAL A 67 7.69 26.03 13.40
C VAL A 67 6.51 26.85 12.91
N GLN A 68 5.93 27.67 13.80
CA GLN A 68 4.89 28.62 13.43
C GLN A 68 5.49 29.80 12.66
N MET A 69 4.86 30.18 11.56
CA MET A 69 5.33 31.29 10.73
C MET A 69 4.18 32.03 10.04
N GLN A 70 4.48 33.27 9.64
CA GLN A 70 3.57 34.14 8.90
C GLN A 70 4.12 34.28 7.48
N LEU A 71 3.41 33.74 6.49
CA LEU A 71 3.83 33.74 5.09
C LEU A 71 3.19 34.91 4.34
N SER A 72 4.02 35.79 3.79
CA SER A 72 3.58 36.94 2.99
C SER A 72 3.41 36.57 1.51
N ALA A 73 2.30 36.98 0.91
CA ALA A 73 2.05 36.85 -0.52
C ALA A 73 3.13 37.56 -1.34
N GLU A 74 3.55 38.76 -0.92
CA GLU A 74 4.56 39.56 -1.62
C GLU A 74 5.92 38.84 -1.69
N LEU A 75 6.32 38.19 -0.60
CA LEU A 75 7.61 37.50 -0.50
C LEU A 75 7.64 36.20 -1.32
N LEU A 76 6.48 35.55 -1.46
CA LEU A 76 6.34 34.24 -2.11
C LEU A 76 5.76 34.33 -3.53
N ALA A 77 5.31 35.50 -3.98
CA ALA A 77 4.73 35.70 -5.31
C ALA A 77 5.68 35.33 -6.46
N ALA A 78 6.99 35.49 -6.24
CA ALA A 78 8.01 35.13 -7.23
C ALA A 78 8.48 33.67 -7.13
N ARG A 79 7.97 32.89 -6.16
CA ARG A 79 8.36 31.50 -5.90
C ARG A 79 7.32 30.52 -6.41
N THR A 80 7.22 30.43 -7.73
CA THR A 80 6.22 29.60 -8.42
C THR A 80 6.84 28.44 -9.19
N GLY A 81 8.16 28.34 -9.23
CA GLY A 81 8.86 27.21 -9.83
C GLY A 81 8.80 25.97 -8.95
N ASP A 82 8.91 24.81 -9.58
CA ASP A 82 8.89 23.51 -8.90
C ASP A 82 9.91 23.49 -7.75
N GLY A 83 9.42 23.22 -6.54
CA GLY A 83 10.22 23.13 -5.32
C GLY A 83 10.74 24.44 -4.72
N GLU A 84 10.49 25.61 -5.34
CA GLU A 84 10.96 26.89 -4.80
C GLU A 84 10.32 27.24 -3.44
N LEU A 85 9.04 26.88 -3.26
CA LEU A 85 8.34 27.03 -1.99
C LEU A 85 8.98 26.14 -0.90
N ALA A 86 9.22 24.87 -1.21
CA ALA A 86 9.85 23.92 -0.28
C ALA A 86 11.28 24.34 0.10
N ALA A 87 12.07 24.79 -0.88
CA ALA A 87 13.41 25.31 -0.66
C ALA A 87 13.43 26.58 0.22
N TYR A 88 12.44 27.47 0.06
CA TYR A 88 12.27 28.63 0.94
C TYR A 88 11.96 28.21 2.38
N LEU A 89 10.99 27.32 2.58
CA LEU A 89 10.57 26.88 3.90
C LEU A 89 11.66 26.08 4.63
N SER A 90 12.52 25.38 3.88
CA SER A 90 13.68 24.64 4.42
C SER A 90 14.74 25.53 5.09
N GLN A 91 14.69 26.85 4.89
CA GLN A 91 15.56 27.79 5.60
C GLN A 91 15.19 27.94 7.09
N PHE A 92 13.97 27.54 7.46
CA PHE A 92 13.42 27.75 8.81
C PHE A 92 13.15 26.45 9.56
N VAL A 93 13.02 25.34 8.83
CA VAL A 93 12.75 24.02 9.40
C VAL A 93 13.79 23.04 8.89
N ALA A 94 14.49 22.38 9.80
CA ALA A 94 15.44 21.33 9.44
C ALA A 94 14.71 20.19 8.72
N VAL A 95 15.25 19.75 7.59
CA VAL A 95 14.71 18.63 6.82
C VAL A 95 15.68 17.46 6.92
N GLU A 96 15.16 16.31 7.33
CA GLU A 96 15.89 15.04 7.32
C GLU A 96 15.90 14.49 5.90
N GLY A 97 17.09 14.14 5.41
CA GLY A 97 17.30 13.54 4.10
C GLY A 97 17.82 12.12 4.18
N LEU A 98 18.07 11.52 3.02
CA LEU A 98 18.73 10.23 2.91
C LEU A 98 20.21 10.33 3.32
N HIS A 99 20.70 9.35 4.06
CA HIS A 99 22.07 9.25 4.56
C HIS A 99 23.02 8.82 3.44
N GLU A 100 23.29 9.77 2.55
CA GLU A 100 24.38 9.83 1.56
C GLU A 100 24.24 11.10 0.70
N SER A 101 23.05 11.74 0.68
CA SER A 101 22.83 13.07 0.08
C SER A 101 23.65 14.21 0.74
N VAL A 102 24.37 13.92 1.82
CA VAL A 102 25.25 14.84 2.55
C VAL A 102 26.74 14.66 2.18
N TYR A 103 27.14 13.57 1.50
CA TYR A 103 28.56 13.29 1.21
C TYR A 103 28.87 13.12 -0.28
N HIS A 104 28.67 14.18 -1.05
CA HIS A 104 29.47 14.44 -2.26
C HIS A 104 30.50 15.55 -1.99
N GLY A 105 31.36 15.30 -1.01
CA GLY A 105 32.55 16.08 -0.70
C GLY A 105 33.59 15.15 -0.09
N SER A 106 34.81 15.19 -0.62
CA SER A 106 35.89 14.21 -0.45
C SER A 106 36.51 14.13 0.96
N ASP A 107 35.73 13.94 2.02
CA ASP A 107 36.26 13.73 3.39
C ASP A 107 35.27 12.99 4.31
N ALA A 108 34.97 11.73 3.98
CA ALA A 108 34.14 10.85 4.83
C ALA A 108 34.92 10.23 6.02
N SER A 109 36.12 10.72 6.35
CA SER A 109 36.99 10.12 7.36
C SER A 109 36.82 10.64 8.79
N ASN A 110 35.91 11.61 9.04
CA ASN A 110 35.85 12.32 10.33
C ASN A 110 34.46 12.41 11.00
N ALA A 111 33.47 11.61 10.61
CA ALA A 111 32.23 11.50 11.37
C ALA A 111 32.48 10.68 12.66
N LYS A 112 32.92 11.36 13.73
CA LYS A 112 32.95 10.77 15.07
C LYS A 112 31.54 10.77 15.64
N GLU A 113 31.03 9.59 16.02
CA GLU A 113 29.93 9.47 16.97
C GLU A 113 30.28 10.28 18.22
N LYS A 114 29.50 11.32 18.53
CA LYS A 114 29.48 11.88 19.87
C LYS A 114 28.43 11.13 20.67
N ASP A 115 28.90 10.55 21.76
CA ASP A 115 28.10 10.08 22.89
C ASP A 115 27.10 11.19 23.29
N HIS A 116 25.83 10.81 23.46
CA HIS A 116 24.61 11.65 23.56
C HIS A 116 23.82 11.93 22.25
N GLY A 117 23.22 10.88 21.69
CA GLY A 117 21.77 10.86 21.43
C GLY A 117 21.14 11.69 20.30
N GLU A 118 21.84 12.57 19.59
CA GLU A 118 21.32 13.22 18.38
C GLU A 118 22.43 13.36 17.34
N LEU A 119 22.36 12.58 16.24
CA LEU A 119 23.13 12.90 15.05
C LEU A 119 22.53 14.18 14.44
N GLU A 120 23.24 15.30 14.57
CA GLU A 120 22.98 16.50 13.76
C GLU A 120 23.27 16.16 12.29
N THR A 121 22.28 15.59 11.61
CA THR A 121 22.30 15.47 10.16
C THR A 121 22.22 16.89 9.58
N PRO A 122 23.16 17.33 8.73
CA PRO A 122 23.04 18.60 8.04
C PRO A 122 21.72 18.65 7.30
N GLY A 123 20.91 19.69 7.54
CA GLY A 123 19.61 19.82 6.91
C GLY A 123 19.72 19.82 5.39
N VAL A 124 18.98 18.94 4.72
CA VAL A 124 18.80 19.00 3.26
C VAL A 124 17.78 20.07 2.92
N VAL A 125 17.74 20.56 1.67
CA VAL A 125 16.63 21.41 1.24
C VAL A 125 15.56 20.51 0.62
N ALA A 126 14.32 20.65 1.11
CA ALA A 126 13.17 19.93 0.59
C ALA A 126 12.85 20.40 -0.84
N ASP A 127 12.39 19.46 -1.67
CA ASP A 127 11.90 19.74 -3.02
C ASP A 127 10.37 19.80 -3.08
N ARG A 128 9.68 19.31 -2.05
CA ARG A 128 8.22 19.27 -2.00
C ARG A 128 7.69 19.68 -0.64
N VAL A 129 6.51 20.26 -0.65
CA VAL A 129 5.74 20.58 0.55
C VAL A 129 4.31 20.09 0.38
N PHE A 130 3.80 19.40 1.39
CA PHE A 130 2.42 18.90 1.43
C PHE A 130 1.65 19.59 2.55
N ASN A 131 0.33 19.77 2.39
CA ASN A 131 -0.52 20.18 3.51
C ASN A 131 -0.99 18.98 4.34
N GLY A 132 -1.76 19.25 5.40
CA GLY A 132 -2.39 18.23 6.26
C GLY A 132 -3.46 17.39 5.56
N GLN A 133 -3.79 17.68 4.30
CA GLN A 133 -4.70 16.91 3.45
C GLN A 133 -3.94 16.04 2.44
N GLY A 134 -2.61 15.96 2.54
CA GLY A 134 -1.76 15.16 1.65
C GLY A 134 -1.65 15.74 0.24
N GLU A 135 -1.95 17.03 0.07
CA GLU A 135 -1.93 17.68 -1.23
C GLU A 135 -0.59 18.39 -1.43
N LEU A 136 0.02 18.16 -2.58
CA LEU A 136 1.26 18.83 -2.98
C LEU A 136 0.96 20.32 -3.24
N LEU A 137 1.71 21.20 -2.59
CA LEU A 137 1.61 22.64 -2.78
C LEU A 137 2.81 23.13 -3.59
N GLN A 138 2.55 23.91 -4.64
CA GLN A 138 3.59 24.45 -5.52
C GLN A 138 3.83 25.94 -5.25
N ALA A 139 2.79 26.67 -4.85
CA ALA A 139 2.85 28.12 -4.70
C ALA A 139 2.07 28.63 -3.48
N TYR A 140 2.26 29.92 -3.17
CA TYR A 140 1.53 30.61 -2.11
C TYR A 140 0.00 30.52 -2.23
N ALA A 141 -0.51 30.46 -3.46
CA ALA A 141 -1.94 30.37 -3.74
C ALA A 141 -2.57 29.06 -3.24
N ASP A 142 -1.76 28.00 -3.09
CA ASP A 142 -2.21 26.68 -2.65
C ASP A 142 -2.34 26.60 -1.11
N ILE A 143 -1.68 27.50 -0.38
CA ILE A 143 -1.64 27.54 1.09
C ILE A 143 -2.90 28.22 1.62
N LEU A 144 -3.46 27.71 2.71
CA LEU A 144 -4.48 28.37 3.53
C LEU A 144 -3.93 28.77 4.90
N SER A 145 -4.50 29.84 5.47
CA SER A 145 -4.19 30.20 6.85
C SER A 145 -4.68 29.11 7.80
N GLY A 146 -3.83 28.68 8.72
CA GLY A 146 -4.03 27.54 9.62
C GLY A 146 -3.39 26.25 9.14
N ASP A 147 -2.85 26.21 7.92
CA ASP A 147 -2.30 24.97 7.36
C ASP A 147 -1.13 24.43 8.17
N ARG A 148 -1.11 23.09 8.25
CA ARG A 148 0.05 22.30 8.67
C ARG A 148 0.79 21.89 7.40
N LEU A 149 2.02 22.37 7.23
CA LEU A 149 2.84 22.12 6.06
C LEU A 149 3.94 21.11 6.38
N TYR A 150 4.22 20.19 5.47
CA TYR A 150 5.16 19.08 5.67
C TYR A 150 6.24 19.13 4.58
N LEU A 151 7.48 19.38 4.99
CA LEU A 151 8.62 19.42 4.07
C LEU A 151 9.13 18.01 3.81
N VAL A 152 9.25 17.64 2.53
CA VAL A 152 9.71 16.32 2.08
C VAL A 152 10.99 16.50 1.27
N ALA A 153 12.05 15.80 1.68
CA ALA A 153 13.33 15.84 0.98
C ALA A 153 13.29 15.11 -0.37
N PRO A 154 14.21 15.45 -1.30
CA PRO A 154 14.45 14.65 -2.49
C PRO A 154 14.68 13.18 -2.15
N GLY A 155 14.02 12.29 -2.89
CA GLY A 155 14.15 10.84 -2.74
C GLY A 155 13.36 10.22 -1.58
N LEU A 156 12.72 11.01 -0.70
CA LEU A 156 11.79 10.53 0.32
C LEU A 156 10.34 10.63 -0.18
N LEU A 157 9.42 9.87 0.43
CA LEU A 157 7.99 9.97 0.16
C LEU A 157 7.28 10.72 1.28
N PHE A 158 6.15 11.35 0.96
CA PHE A 158 5.28 11.92 1.99
C PHE A 158 4.78 10.80 2.91
N VAL A 159 4.83 11.05 4.22
CA VAL A 159 4.28 10.14 5.23
C VAL A 159 3.20 10.88 6.00
N TRP A 160 2.01 10.28 6.10
CA TRP A 160 0.94 10.86 6.92
C TRP A 160 1.40 11.09 8.36
N PRO A 161 1.18 12.28 8.93
CA PRO A 161 1.47 12.55 10.34
C PRO A 161 0.42 11.89 11.25
N PHE A 162 0.84 11.42 12.42
CA PHE A 162 -0.09 11.11 13.51
C PHE A 162 -0.43 12.41 14.25
N VAL A 163 -1.49 13.11 13.87
CA VAL A 163 -1.85 14.41 14.48
C VAL A 163 -2.32 14.22 15.91
N GLU A 164 -3.34 13.38 16.08
CA GLU A 164 -3.89 12.93 17.35
C GLU A 164 -4.70 11.65 17.11
N LEU A 165 -5.03 10.93 18.18
CA LEU A 165 -5.87 9.73 18.09
C LEU A 165 -7.23 10.08 17.47
N GLY A 166 -7.66 9.32 16.46
CA GLY A 166 -8.95 9.54 15.78
C GLY A 166 -8.95 10.72 14.80
N HIS A 167 -7.82 11.40 14.57
CA HIS A 167 -7.73 12.43 13.53
C HIS A 167 -8.06 11.82 12.16
N ARG A 168 -8.96 12.47 11.41
CA ARG A 168 -9.46 12.01 10.11
C ARG A 168 -9.10 12.95 8.98
N VAL A 169 -8.62 12.38 7.87
CA VAL A 169 -8.41 13.07 6.60
C VAL A 169 -9.20 12.34 5.51
N ALA A 170 -9.95 13.09 4.70
CA ALA A 170 -10.69 12.54 3.56
C ALA A 170 -9.91 12.76 2.26
N VAL A 171 -9.59 11.67 1.56
CA VAL A 171 -8.89 11.67 0.27
C VAL A 171 -9.85 11.21 -0.82
N THR A 172 -10.01 12.03 -1.84
CA THR A 172 -10.75 11.62 -3.05
C THR A 172 -9.80 10.85 -3.95
N SER A 173 -10.06 9.57 -4.18
CA SER A 173 -9.31 8.82 -5.18
C SER A 173 -9.76 9.24 -6.58
N THR A 174 -8.81 9.70 -7.38
CA THR A 174 -9.04 10.12 -8.77
C THR A 174 -8.65 9.03 -9.75
N ALA A 175 -7.62 8.25 -9.41
CA ALA A 175 -7.13 7.17 -10.26
C ALA A 175 -8.05 5.94 -10.23
N SER A 176 -8.76 5.71 -9.12
CA SER A 176 -9.76 4.66 -8.96
C SER A 176 -10.89 5.08 -8.00
N PRO A 177 -11.84 5.88 -8.49
CA PRO A 177 -12.88 6.48 -7.66
C PRO A 177 -13.73 5.45 -6.89
N THR A 178 -14.12 5.84 -5.69
CA THR A 178 -15.09 5.16 -4.83
C THR A 178 -16.37 5.99 -4.75
N SER A 179 -17.46 5.41 -4.24
CA SER A 179 -18.73 6.14 -4.05
C SER A 179 -18.63 7.27 -3.02
N SER A 180 -17.69 7.16 -2.08
CA SER A 180 -17.38 8.15 -1.03
C SER A 180 -15.86 8.29 -0.88
N PRO A 181 -15.32 9.45 -0.46
CA PRO A 181 -13.90 9.59 -0.22
C PRO A 181 -13.36 8.56 0.77
N VAL A 182 -12.11 8.16 0.57
CA VAL A 182 -11.38 7.32 1.51
C VAL A 182 -11.05 8.15 2.74
N VAL A 183 -11.41 7.67 3.93
CA VAL A 183 -11.10 8.37 5.18
C VAL A 183 -9.95 7.66 5.87
N ILE A 184 -8.86 8.39 6.09
CA ILE A 184 -7.67 7.96 6.82
C ILE A 184 -7.83 8.41 8.27
N GLU A 185 -7.92 7.46 9.20
CA GLU A 185 -8.09 7.72 10.63
C GLU A 185 -6.85 7.28 11.42
N SER A 186 -6.29 8.19 12.21
CA SER A 186 -5.09 7.97 13.01
C SER A 186 -5.34 7.03 14.19
N ILE A 187 -4.57 5.95 14.30
CA ILE A 187 -4.68 4.96 15.39
C ILE A 187 -3.43 4.97 16.28
N SER A 188 -2.23 4.91 15.70
CA SER A 188 -0.99 4.86 16.47
C SER A 188 0.13 5.64 15.79
N GLU A 189 0.97 6.30 16.57
CA GLU A 189 2.18 6.96 16.08
C GLU A 189 3.33 5.98 15.84
N SER A 190 3.47 4.94 16.69
CA SER A 190 4.60 4.01 16.66
C SER A 190 4.18 2.57 17.04
N PRO A 191 4.09 1.63 16.07
CA PRO A 191 4.25 1.88 14.65
C PRO A 191 3.16 2.80 14.15
N ARG A 192 3.50 3.53 13.10
CA ARG A 192 2.59 4.46 12.47
C ARG A 192 1.48 3.68 11.76
N THR A 193 0.27 3.79 12.30
CA THR A 193 -0.86 2.96 11.91
C THR A 193 -2.12 3.81 11.78
N PHE A 194 -2.84 3.57 10.68
CA PHE A 194 -4.09 4.22 10.33
C PHE A 194 -5.14 3.18 9.98
N ARG A 195 -6.41 3.51 10.23
CA ARG A 195 -7.54 2.81 9.64
C ARG A 195 -7.97 3.53 8.38
N LEU A 196 -8.28 2.76 7.33
CA LEU A 196 -8.84 3.28 6.10
C LEU A 196 -10.30 2.86 6.01
N HIS A 197 -11.19 3.85 5.99
CA HIS A 197 -12.62 3.67 5.72
C HIS A 197 -12.91 3.98 4.26
N ASN A 198 -13.88 3.28 3.69
CA ASN A 198 -14.28 3.42 2.28
C ASN A 198 -13.12 3.21 1.28
N PHE A 199 -12.06 2.51 1.68
CA PHE A 199 -10.94 2.20 0.78
C PHE A 199 -11.36 1.20 -0.30
N PHE A 200 -12.29 0.32 0.01
CA PHE A 200 -12.98 -0.56 -0.93
C PHE A 200 -14.37 -0.85 -0.36
N ASP A 201 -15.29 -1.29 -1.21
CA ASP A 201 -16.65 -1.64 -0.79
C ASP A 201 -16.86 -3.16 -0.66
N ASP A 202 -18.03 -3.53 -0.14
CA ASP A 202 -18.41 -4.93 0.06
C ASP A 202 -18.48 -5.72 -1.27
N GLU A 203 -18.77 -5.05 -2.39
CA GLU A 203 -18.85 -5.67 -3.71
C GLU A 203 -17.46 -5.96 -4.29
N GLU A 204 -16.51 -5.03 -4.13
CA GLU A 204 -15.09 -5.23 -4.40
C GLU A 204 -14.54 -6.39 -3.55
N ALA A 205 -14.90 -6.43 -2.26
CA ALA A 205 -14.50 -7.51 -1.37
C ALA A 205 -15.00 -8.89 -1.86
N ASP A 206 -16.28 -9.00 -2.22
CA ASP A 206 -16.87 -10.25 -2.72
C ASP A 206 -16.25 -10.67 -4.05
N ARG A 207 -15.97 -9.72 -4.96
CA ARG A 207 -15.25 -9.99 -6.22
C ARG A 207 -13.85 -10.55 -5.97
N LEU A 208 -13.12 -10.02 -4.99
CA LEU A 208 -11.78 -10.53 -4.65
C LEU A 208 -11.82 -11.92 -4.00
N ILE A 209 -12.81 -12.19 -3.14
CA ILE A 209 -13.01 -13.53 -2.58
C ILE A 209 -13.31 -14.53 -3.70
N GLN A 210 -14.24 -14.19 -4.59
CA GLN A 210 -14.59 -15.04 -5.73
C GLN A 210 -13.37 -15.27 -6.63
N ARG A 211 -12.61 -14.21 -6.92
CA ARG A 211 -11.37 -14.30 -7.69
C ARG A 211 -10.36 -15.25 -7.06
N THR A 212 -10.22 -15.24 -5.74
CA THR A 212 -9.32 -16.15 -5.02
C THR A 212 -9.65 -17.62 -5.28
N LEU A 213 -10.95 -17.95 -5.45
CA LEU A 213 -11.43 -19.30 -5.70
C LEU A 213 -11.29 -19.72 -7.18
N GLU A 214 -11.20 -18.76 -8.09
CA GLU A 214 -11.14 -18.98 -9.54
C GLU A 214 -9.72 -19.04 -10.10
N ILE A 215 -8.72 -18.49 -9.41
CA ILE A 215 -7.33 -18.57 -9.88
C ILE A 215 -6.88 -20.03 -9.87
N ASP A 216 -6.61 -20.58 -11.05
CA ASP A 216 -6.23 -21.98 -11.27
C ASP A 216 -4.77 -22.15 -11.74
N ASP A 217 -4.12 -21.05 -12.16
CA ASP A 217 -2.70 -21.02 -12.52
C ASP A 217 -1.81 -21.54 -11.36
N PRO A 218 -0.90 -22.51 -11.61
CA PRO A 218 -0.05 -23.09 -10.57
C PRO A 218 0.88 -22.10 -9.83
N GLY A 219 1.19 -20.94 -10.39
CA GLY A 219 2.03 -19.91 -9.76
C GLY A 219 1.25 -18.98 -8.83
N SER A 220 -0.02 -18.72 -9.15
CA SER A 220 -0.83 -17.70 -8.49
C SER A 220 -2.05 -18.23 -7.73
N LYS A 221 -2.45 -19.49 -7.91
CA LYS A 221 -3.61 -20.08 -7.23
C LYS A 221 -3.43 -20.19 -5.73
N LEU A 222 -4.56 -20.35 -5.04
CA LEU A 222 -4.60 -20.56 -3.60
C LEU A 222 -3.77 -21.79 -3.19
N GLN A 223 -2.66 -21.54 -2.50
CA GLN A 223 -1.73 -22.57 -2.01
C GLN A 223 -1.30 -22.25 -0.58
N GLN A 224 -0.88 -23.27 0.17
CA GLN A 224 -0.28 -23.03 1.49
C GLN A 224 0.90 -22.07 1.37
N SER A 225 0.89 -21.03 2.19
CA SER A 225 1.86 -19.96 2.07
C SER A 225 3.28 -20.36 2.51
N HIS A 226 4.28 -19.75 1.86
CA HIS A 226 5.70 -19.97 2.14
C HIS A 226 6.34 -18.71 2.76
N VAL A 227 7.45 -18.87 3.49
CA VAL A 227 8.28 -17.77 4.00
C VAL A 227 9.65 -17.81 3.32
N GLY A 228 10.04 -16.70 2.68
CA GLY A 228 11.39 -16.49 2.13
C GLY A 228 11.75 -17.23 0.83
N HIS A 229 12.76 -16.69 0.13
CA HIS A 229 13.28 -17.16 -1.16
C HIS A 229 14.72 -17.66 -0.99
N ASN A 230 14.97 -18.66 -0.14
CA ASN A 230 16.28 -19.32 -0.12
C ASN A 230 16.29 -20.48 -1.10
N SER A 231 17.09 -20.34 -2.17
CA SER A 231 17.55 -21.42 -3.06
C SER A 231 16.45 -22.28 -3.70
N GLY A 232 15.39 -21.64 -4.23
CA GLY A 232 14.46 -22.29 -5.16
C GLY A 232 13.59 -23.42 -4.58
N LYS A 233 13.61 -23.63 -3.26
CA LYS A 233 12.75 -24.61 -2.57
C LYS A 233 11.71 -23.89 -1.72
N LYS A 234 10.45 -23.94 -2.16
CA LYS A 234 9.26 -23.57 -1.37
C LYS A 234 9.24 -24.36 -0.05
N GLN A 235 9.71 -23.78 1.06
CA GLN A 235 9.59 -24.41 2.38
C GLN A 235 8.19 -24.11 2.95
N VAL A 236 7.43 -25.16 3.23
CA VAL A 236 6.15 -25.05 3.94
C VAL A 236 6.45 -24.59 5.37
N SER A 237 5.96 -23.42 5.76
CA SER A 237 6.19 -22.87 7.09
C SER A 237 5.27 -23.53 8.12
N LYS A 238 5.81 -23.89 9.29
CA LYS A 238 5.00 -24.26 10.46
C LYS A 238 4.35 -23.03 11.12
N HIS A 239 4.76 -21.83 10.75
CA HIS A 239 4.41 -20.56 11.43
C HIS A 239 3.62 -19.58 10.53
N ARG A 240 3.46 -19.91 9.25
CA ARG A 240 2.50 -19.30 8.34
C ARG A 240 1.61 -20.40 7.80
N THR A 241 0.40 -20.50 8.34
CA THR A 241 -0.51 -21.61 8.04
C THR A 241 -1.65 -21.20 7.11
N SER A 242 -1.64 -19.97 6.61
CA SER A 242 -2.62 -19.45 5.65
C SER A 242 -2.48 -20.11 4.27
N GLU A 243 -3.51 -19.92 3.45
CA GLU A 243 -3.41 -20.08 2.01
C GLU A 243 -3.35 -18.70 1.34
N ASN A 244 -2.57 -18.56 0.26
CA ASN A 244 -2.47 -17.32 -0.50
C ASN A 244 -2.56 -17.53 -2.02
N ALA A 245 -3.04 -16.50 -2.70
CA ALA A 245 -3.03 -16.32 -4.15
C ALA A 245 -2.49 -14.93 -4.49
N PHE A 246 -2.09 -14.68 -5.74
CA PHE A 246 -1.70 -13.35 -6.21
C PHE A 246 -2.57 -12.93 -7.40
N ASP A 247 -3.12 -11.73 -7.33
CA ASP A 247 -3.87 -11.12 -8.41
C ASP A 247 -3.21 -9.83 -8.88
N THR A 248 -2.73 -9.86 -10.12
CA THR A 248 -2.06 -8.74 -10.80
C THR A 248 -2.87 -8.23 -12.00
N ILE A 249 -3.98 -8.89 -12.34
CA ILE A 249 -4.64 -8.70 -13.64
C ILE A 249 -6.11 -8.34 -13.54
N SER A 250 -6.81 -8.68 -12.45
CA SER A 250 -8.23 -8.33 -12.36
C SER A 250 -8.42 -6.81 -12.28
N GLU A 251 -9.52 -6.33 -12.85
CA GLU A 251 -9.90 -4.92 -12.78
C GLU A 251 -9.97 -4.44 -11.34
N THR A 252 -10.54 -5.25 -10.43
CA THR A 252 -10.63 -4.94 -8.99
C THR A 252 -9.25 -4.80 -8.35
N ALA A 253 -8.31 -5.71 -8.65
CA ALA A 253 -6.95 -5.63 -8.11
C ALA A 253 -6.18 -4.41 -8.66
N ILE A 254 -6.32 -4.09 -9.95
CA ILE A 254 -5.74 -2.88 -10.55
C ILE A 254 -6.35 -1.62 -9.93
N ALA A 255 -7.67 -1.56 -9.75
CA ALA A 255 -8.39 -0.46 -9.13
C ALA A 255 -7.86 -0.16 -7.71
N ILE A 256 -7.74 -1.19 -6.87
CA ILE A 256 -7.21 -1.07 -5.50
C ILE A 256 -5.75 -0.59 -5.49
N ARG A 257 -4.91 -1.09 -6.41
CA ARG A 257 -3.50 -0.65 -6.54
C ARG A 257 -3.35 0.78 -7.04
N LYS A 258 -4.27 1.27 -7.87
CA LYS A 258 -4.31 2.70 -8.25
C LYS A 258 -4.76 3.58 -7.08
N ARG A 259 -5.78 3.13 -6.35
CA ARG A 259 -6.35 3.86 -5.22
C ARG A 259 -5.34 4.13 -4.11
N VAL A 260 -4.43 3.19 -3.83
CA VAL A 260 -3.42 3.39 -2.79
C VAL A 260 -2.41 4.50 -3.13
N PHE A 261 -2.18 4.80 -4.42
CA PHE A 261 -1.32 5.92 -4.81
C PHE A 261 -1.92 7.26 -4.44
N ASP A 262 -3.24 7.42 -4.63
CA ASP A 262 -3.95 8.62 -4.18
C ASP A 262 -3.89 8.73 -2.64
N VAL A 263 -4.16 7.62 -1.93
CA VAL A 263 -4.14 7.58 -0.46
C VAL A 263 -2.76 7.90 0.12
N LEU A 264 -1.67 7.49 -0.54
CA LEU A 264 -0.29 7.74 -0.08
C LEU A 264 0.34 8.99 -0.71
N SER A 265 -0.41 9.79 -1.45
CA SER A 265 0.08 10.99 -2.15
C SER A 265 1.30 10.73 -3.05
N LEU A 266 1.30 9.61 -3.77
CA LEU A 266 2.43 9.17 -4.62
C LEU A 266 2.38 9.73 -6.03
N GLY A 267 1.29 10.41 -6.41
CA GLY A 267 1.08 10.92 -7.76
C GLY A 267 0.61 9.83 -8.72
N GLU A 268 1.11 9.87 -9.96
CA GLU A 268 0.67 8.94 -11.01
C GLU A 268 0.98 7.48 -10.67
N TYR A 269 0.02 6.60 -10.96
CA TYR A 269 0.16 5.18 -10.72
C TYR A 269 1.35 4.58 -11.47
N THR A 270 2.21 3.89 -10.74
CA THR A 270 3.35 3.14 -11.27
C THR A 270 3.26 1.67 -10.87
N GLU A 271 2.97 0.78 -11.83
CA GLU A 271 2.82 -0.66 -11.61
C GLU A 271 4.00 -1.26 -10.81
N ASP A 272 5.23 -0.83 -11.12
CA ASP A 272 6.45 -1.38 -10.54
C ASP A 272 6.74 -0.93 -9.10
N MET A 273 5.94 -0.04 -8.52
CA MET A 273 6.03 0.33 -7.09
C MET A 273 5.00 -0.41 -6.22
N CYS A 274 4.21 -1.32 -6.79
CA CYS A 274 3.30 -2.17 -6.04
C CYS A 274 3.58 -3.64 -6.32
N ASP A 275 3.43 -4.47 -5.30
CA ASP A 275 3.27 -5.89 -5.53
C ASP A 275 1.91 -6.20 -6.17
N GLY A 276 1.76 -7.42 -6.69
CA GLY A 276 0.43 -7.95 -6.97
C GLY A 276 -0.38 -8.04 -5.68
N LEU A 277 -1.70 -7.88 -5.77
CA LEU A 277 -2.56 -7.98 -4.60
C LEU A 277 -2.52 -9.43 -4.10
N GLN A 278 -1.99 -9.64 -2.89
CA GLN A 278 -1.92 -10.98 -2.31
C GLN A 278 -3.25 -11.28 -1.61
N LEU A 279 -4.00 -12.23 -2.14
CA LEU A 279 -5.28 -12.68 -1.58
C LEU A 279 -5.04 -13.81 -0.57
N LEU A 280 -5.74 -13.79 0.55
CA LEU A 280 -5.49 -14.67 1.69
C LEU A 280 -6.77 -15.30 2.23
N ARG A 281 -6.66 -16.57 2.63
CA ARG A 281 -7.68 -17.29 3.41
C ARG A 281 -7.06 -17.88 4.67
N TYR A 282 -7.69 -17.62 5.81
CA TYR A 282 -7.39 -18.26 7.09
C TYR A 282 -8.64 -18.98 7.59
N GLN A 283 -8.54 -20.29 7.73
CA GLN A 283 -9.50 -21.14 8.42
C GLN A 283 -9.28 -21.08 9.94
N GLN A 284 -10.19 -21.67 10.70
CA GLN A 284 -10.02 -21.81 12.15
C GLN A 284 -8.65 -22.40 12.49
N LYS A 285 -8.06 -21.89 13.58
CA LYS A 285 -6.70 -22.16 14.06
C LYS A 285 -5.56 -21.58 13.22
N GLN A 286 -5.80 -21.19 11.97
CA GLN A 286 -4.73 -20.65 11.14
C GLN A 286 -4.36 -19.23 11.57
N ALA A 287 -3.06 -18.93 11.49
CA ALA A 287 -2.46 -17.68 11.89
C ALA A 287 -1.25 -17.34 11.01
N TYR A 288 -0.70 -16.14 11.21
CA TYR A 288 0.58 -15.76 10.65
C TYR A 288 1.43 -15.11 11.74
N ILE A 289 2.56 -15.73 12.08
CA ILE A 289 3.49 -15.21 13.08
C ILE A 289 3.91 -13.75 12.80
N ALA A 290 4.27 -13.05 13.87
CA ALA A 290 4.80 -11.70 13.78
C ALA A 290 6.03 -11.63 12.86
N HIS A 291 6.03 -10.67 11.93
CA HIS A 291 7.08 -10.44 10.94
C HIS A 291 7.08 -8.97 10.50
N GLU A 292 8.16 -8.53 9.88
CA GLU A 292 8.19 -7.27 9.14
C GLU A 292 7.89 -7.51 7.66
N ASP A 293 7.25 -6.53 7.03
CA ASP A 293 6.96 -6.62 5.60
C ASP A 293 8.13 -6.19 4.72
N TYR A 294 9.05 -5.37 5.25
CA TYR A 294 10.26 -4.96 4.55
C TYR A 294 11.27 -6.11 4.45
N PHE A 295 12.18 -6.00 3.48
CA PHE A 295 13.34 -6.86 3.36
C PHE A 295 14.49 -6.37 4.23
N PRO A 296 15.31 -7.26 4.83
CA PRO A 296 16.55 -6.85 5.46
C PRO A 296 17.48 -6.11 4.49
N VAL A 297 18.23 -5.11 4.98
CA VAL A 297 19.06 -4.24 4.12
C VAL A 297 20.17 -4.96 3.35
N ASN A 298 20.67 -6.08 3.86
CA ASN A 298 21.82 -6.83 3.30
C ASN A 298 21.41 -8.22 2.77
N VAL A 299 20.27 -8.31 2.09
CA VAL A 299 19.80 -9.59 1.50
C VAL A 299 20.72 -10.08 0.38
N THR A 300 21.18 -9.18 -0.49
CA THR A 300 22.11 -9.50 -1.58
C THR A 300 23.00 -8.30 -1.89
N PRO A 301 24.28 -8.49 -2.26
CA PRO A 301 25.14 -7.40 -2.71
C PRO A 301 24.65 -6.72 -4.00
N ALA A 302 23.80 -7.39 -4.79
CA ALA A 302 23.36 -6.91 -6.10
C ALA A 302 22.23 -5.86 -6.01
N PHE A 303 21.73 -5.53 -4.83
CA PHE A 303 20.66 -4.56 -4.66
C PHE A 303 20.69 -3.86 -3.32
N ASN A 304 20.47 -2.54 -3.35
CA ASN A 304 20.33 -1.75 -2.14
C ASN A 304 18.89 -1.87 -1.59
N PHE A 305 18.70 -2.71 -0.57
CA PHE A 305 17.45 -2.81 0.18
C PHE A 305 17.35 -1.80 1.34
N ASP A 306 18.30 -0.88 1.46
CA ASP A 306 18.28 0.17 2.48
C ASP A 306 17.69 1.48 1.93
N PRO A 307 16.40 1.75 2.20
CA PRO A 307 15.75 2.98 1.73
C PRO A 307 16.39 4.23 2.32
N HIS A 308 17.04 4.16 3.50
CA HIS A 308 17.69 5.30 4.15
C HIS A 308 18.98 5.74 3.45
N THR A 309 19.62 4.85 2.69
CA THR A 309 20.78 5.16 1.82
C THR A 309 20.36 5.29 0.35
N GLY A 310 19.05 5.45 0.09
CA GLY A 310 18.51 5.66 -1.25
C GLY A 310 18.15 4.39 -2.02
N GLY A 311 18.19 3.22 -1.38
CA GLY A 311 17.70 1.96 -1.90
C GLY A 311 16.16 1.87 -2.00
N SER A 312 15.68 0.68 -2.31
CA SER A 312 14.24 0.40 -2.47
C SER A 312 13.81 -0.77 -1.60
N ASN A 313 12.67 -0.59 -0.93
CA ASN A 313 12.06 -1.55 -0.05
C ASN A 313 10.55 -1.28 0.06
N ARG A 314 9.82 -2.16 0.73
CA ARG A 314 8.39 -1.92 1.03
C ARG A 314 8.29 -0.75 1.99
N PHE A 315 7.51 0.25 1.59
CA PHE A 315 7.31 1.52 2.27
C PHE A 315 6.09 1.48 3.19
N ALA A 316 4.98 1.00 2.66
CA ALA A 316 3.72 0.91 3.37
C ALA A 316 2.97 -0.37 3.00
N THR A 317 2.18 -0.85 3.95
CA THR A 317 1.28 -1.98 3.76
C THR A 317 -0.15 -1.53 4.01
N VAL A 318 -1.04 -1.89 3.08
CA VAL A 318 -2.48 -1.83 3.29
C VAL A 318 -3.01 -3.25 3.37
N PHE A 319 -3.53 -3.63 4.53
CA PHE A 319 -4.20 -4.92 4.73
C PHE A 319 -5.72 -4.73 4.66
N LEU A 320 -6.36 -5.34 3.67
CA LEU A 320 -7.80 -5.28 3.43
C LEU A 320 -8.49 -6.44 4.15
N TYR A 321 -9.57 -6.17 4.87
CA TYR A 321 -10.43 -7.19 5.46
C TYR A 321 -11.59 -7.50 4.53
N LEU A 322 -11.52 -8.63 3.83
CA LEU A 322 -12.53 -9.01 2.83
C LEU A 322 -13.75 -9.70 3.47
N SER A 323 -13.68 -10.08 4.75
CA SER A 323 -14.78 -10.67 5.49
C SER A 323 -14.79 -10.22 6.95
N ASN A 324 -15.98 -10.23 7.56
CA ASN A 324 -16.11 -10.22 9.01
C ASN A 324 -15.59 -11.55 9.57
N VAL A 325 -14.98 -11.51 10.77
CA VAL A 325 -14.54 -12.72 11.49
C VAL A 325 -15.26 -12.76 12.82
N THR A 326 -15.78 -13.93 13.19
CA THR A 326 -16.62 -14.08 14.39
C THR A 326 -15.78 -13.93 15.66
N ARG A 327 -14.59 -14.53 15.70
CA ARG A 327 -13.64 -14.37 16.81
C ARG A 327 -12.21 -14.61 16.35
N GLY A 328 -11.27 -13.80 16.86
CA GLY A 328 -9.87 -13.84 16.44
C GLY A 328 -9.61 -13.10 15.13
N GLY A 329 -8.52 -13.45 14.45
CA GLY A 329 -8.23 -12.95 13.10
C GLY A 329 -7.80 -11.48 12.99
N GLN A 330 -7.54 -10.78 14.11
CA GLN A 330 -6.98 -9.42 14.09
C GLN A 330 -5.62 -9.34 13.39
N THR A 331 -5.24 -8.14 12.99
CA THR A 331 -3.86 -7.79 12.66
C THR A 331 -3.23 -7.17 13.90
N VAL A 332 -2.27 -7.85 14.52
CA VAL A 332 -1.65 -7.44 15.79
C VAL A 332 -0.26 -6.86 15.58
N PHE A 333 0.07 -5.80 16.30
CA PHE A 333 1.41 -5.20 16.40
C PHE A 333 1.95 -5.48 17.81
N PRO A 334 2.63 -6.62 18.04
CA PRO A 334 2.91 -7.12 19.38
C PRO A 334 3.89 -6.27 20.20
N LEU A 335 4.57 -5.30 19.58
CA LEU A 335 5.50 -4.38 20.23
C LEU A 335 4.85 -3.06 20.66
N ALA A 336 3.57 -2.84 20.33
CA ALA A 336 2.84 -1.63 20.65
C ALA A 336 1.63 -1.91 21.55
N GLU A 337 1.30 -0.95 22.40
CA GLU A 337 0.10 -1.00 23.23
C GLU A 337 -1.07 -0.32 22.52
N MET A 338 -2.30 -0.72 22.88
CA MET A 338 -3.48 0.05 22.47
C MET A 338 -3.44 1.44 23.11
N PRO A 339 -3.69 2.51 22.33
CA PRO A 339 -3.73 3.87 22.87
C PRO A 339 -4.95 4.07 23.78
N GLU A 340 -4.78 4.86 24.84
CA GLU A 340 -5.88 5.24 25.73
C GLU A 340 -6.90 6.14 25.00
N GLY A 341 -8.18 5.96 25.30
CA GLY A 341 -9.25 6.82 24.76
C GLY A 341 -9.76 6.41 23.37
N LEU A 342 -9.43 5.22 22.89
CA LEU A 342 -10.06 4.67 21.69
C LEU A 342 -11.59 4.56 21.88
N PRO A 343 -12.38 4.91 20.85
CA PRO A 343 -13.78 4.53 20.79
C PRO A 343 -13.95 3.03 21.08
N ALA A 344 -15.00 2.65 21.82
CA ALA A 344 -15.22 1.26 22.25
C ALA A 344 -15.35 0.27 21.07
N GLU A 345 -15.73 0.77 19.90
CA GLU A 345 -15.75 0.01 18.66
C GLU A 345 -14.36 -0.30 18.10
N TYR A 346 -13.31 0.43 18.48
CA TYR A 346 -11.94 0.19 18.02
C TYR A 346 -11.06 -0.40 19.12
N ASP A 347 -11.43 -0.17 20.38
CA ASP A 347 -10.78 -0.79 21.52
C ASP A 347 -11.02 -2.32 21.54
N HIS A 348 -10.24 -3.00 22.38
CA HIS A 348 -10.49 -4.38 22.71
C HIS A 348 -11.92 -4.53 23.24
N PRO A 349 -12.73 -5.45 22.68
CA PRO A 349 -14.06 -5.72 23.21
C PRO A 349 -13.98 -6.04 24.71
N VAL A 350 -15.00 -5.64 25.47
CA VAL A 350 -15.04 -5.88 26.92
C VAL A 350 -14.85 -7.37 27.20
N ASN A 351 -13.95 -7.71 28.14
CA ASN A 351 -13.53 -9.08 28.49
C ASN A 351 -12.85 -9.88 27.36
N SER A 352 -12.51 -9.26 26.22
CA SER A 352 -11.90 -9.96 25.08
C SER A 352 -10.67 -10.79 25.48
N ALA A 353 -9.79 -10.29 26.35
CA ALA A 353 -8.65 -11.06 26.82
C ALA A 353 -9.05 -12.40 27.45
N ARG A 354 -10.03 -12.37 28.37
CA ARG A 354 -10.55 -13.58 29.02
C ARG A 354 -11.27 -14.49 28.03
N ASP A 355 -12.11 -13.91 27.17
CA ASP A 355 -12.94 -14.67 26.22
C ASP A 355 -12.11 -15.31 25.11
N TYR A 356 -11.06 -14.63 24.67
CA TYR A 356 -10.13 -15.11 23.65
C TYR A 356 -9.17 -16.14 24.23
N GLU A 357 -8.68 -15.94 25.45
CA GLU A 357 -7.86 -16.94 26.13
C GLU A 357 -8.65 -18.23 26.39
N ALA A 358 -9.91 -18.13 26.82
CA ALA A 358 -10.79 -19.28 26.98
C ALA A 358 -11.01 -20.03 25.65
N ALA A 359 -11.36 -19.32 24.58
CA ALA A 359 -11.54 -19.91 23.26
C ALA A 359 -10.24 -20.49 22.68
N GLY A 360 -9.10 -19.82 22.91
CA GLY A 360 -7.78 -20.30 22.51
C GLY A 360 -7.42 -21.60 23.22
N ALA A 361 -7.70 -21.71 24.52
CA ALA A 361 -7.41 -22.89 25.32
C ALA A 361 -8.18 -24.16 24.88
N GLU A 362 -9.32 -23.99 24.18
CA GLU A 362 -10.04 -25.10 23.54
C GLU A 362 -9.38 -25.55 22.22
N LEU A 363 -8.60 -24.67 21.58
CA LEU A 363 -8.07 -24.89 20.22
C LEU A 363 -6.58 -25.25 20.20
N PHE A 364 -5.80 -24.78 21.17
CA PHE A 364 -4.35 -24.86 21.19
C PHE A 364 -3.80 -25.36 22.53
N GLU A 365 -2.60 -25.93 22.47
CA GLU A 365 -1.93 -26.43 23.67
C GLU A 365 -1.43 -25.28 24.57
N PRO A 366 -1.55 -25.39 25.90
CA PRO A 366 -0.96 -24.43 26.82
C PRO A 366 0.55 -24.26 26.57
N GLY A 367 0.99 -23.00 26.46
CA GLY A 367 2.39 -22.66 26.22
C GLY A 367 2.83 -22.70 24.75
N SER A 368 1.93 -23.02 23.81
CA SER A 368 2.22 -22.92 22.38
C SER A 368 2.36 -21.46 21.93
N TRP A 369 3.02 -21.24 20.79
CA TRP A 369 3.18 -19.90 20.21
C TRP A 369 1.84 -19.33 19.75
N GLU A 370 0.90 -20.17 19.31
CA GLU A 370 -0.47 -19.77 18.96
C GLU A 370 -1.19 -19.20 20.20
N MET A 371 -1.08 -19.86 21.35
CA MET A 371 -1.66 -19.35 22.61
C MET A 371 -1.03 -18.05 23.07
N ASP A 372 0.29 -17.91 22.93
CA ASP A 372 0.97 -16.64 23.18
C ASP A 372 0.45 -15.52 22.26
N MET A 373 0.24 -15.85 20.98
CA MET A 373 -0.30 -14.92 20.01
C MET A 373 -1.76 -14.54 20.32
N VAL A 374 -2.62 -15.49 20.70
CA VAL A 374 -4.01 -15.22 21.14
C VAL A 374 -4.03 -14.17 22.26
N ARG A 375 -3.17 -14.30 23.27
CA ARG A 375 -3.06 -13.31 24.34
C ARG A 375 -2.66 -11.95 23.80
N LYS A 376 -1.57 -11.87 23.03
CA LYS A 376 -1.09 -10.61 22.43
C LYS A 376 -2.17 -9.91 21.59
N CYS A 377 -2.94 -10.67 20.82
CA CYS A 377 -4.04 -10.16 19.99
C CYS A 377 -5.18 -9.49 20.76
N SER A 378 -5.27 -9.72 22.07
CA SER A 378 -6.30 -9.18 22.96
C SER A 378 -5.77 -8.18 23.99
N THR A 379 -4.47 -7.87 23.94
CA THR A 379 -3.81 -6.98 24.91
C THR A 379 -2.87 -5.96 24.27
N LYS A 380 -2.42 -6.18 23.03
CA LYS A 380 -1.52 -5.31 22.26
C LYS A 380 -2.30 -4.59 21.17
N LEU A 381 -1.69 -3.57 20.58
CA LEU A 381 -2.26 -2.86 19.45
C LEU A 381 -2.76 -3.86 18.39
N ALA A 382 -4.05 -3.82 18.09
CA ALA A 382 -4.68 -4.76 17.18
C ALA A 382 -5.79 -4.10 16.35
N SER A 383 -5.75 -4.32 15.04
CA SER A 383 -6.81 -3.95 14.12
C SER A 383 -7.76 -5.13 13.93
N TYR A 384 -9.04 -4.94 14.24
CA TYR A 384 -10.05 -6.01 14.17
C TYR A 384 -10.63 -6.15 12.75
N PRO A 385 -10.85 -7.39 12.28
CA PRO A 385 -11.30 -7.63 10.92
C PRO A 385 -12.79 -7.28 10.76
N ARG A 386 -13.06 -6.37 9.83
CA ARG A 386 -14.39 -5.91 9.46
C ARG A 386 -14.45 -5.74 7.96
N LYS A 387 -15.44 -6.36 7.31
CA LYS A 387 -15.57 -6.32 5.86
C LYS A 387 -15.61 -4.86 5.38
N GLY A 388 -14.81 -4.53 4.36
CA GLY A 388 -14.72 -3.18 3.78
C GLY A 388 -13.73 -2.25 4.48
N ASP A 389 -13.24 -2.60 5.66
CA ASP A 389 -12.17 -1.85 6.32
C ASP A 389 -10.78 -2.30 5.84
N ALA A 390 -9.83 -1.38 5.91
CA ALA A 390 -8.41 -1.71 5.81
C ALA A 390 -7.58 -1.05 6.92
N VAL A 391 -6.41 -1.63 7.20
CA VAL A 391 -5.39 -1.02 8.05
C VAL A 391 -4.19 -0.65 7.18
N LEU A 392 -3.74 0.60 7.30
CA LEU A 392 -2.52 1.13 6.69
C LEU A 392 -1.45 1.25 7.79
N PHE A 393 -0.26 0.71 7.55
CA PHE A 393 0.89 0.97 8.40
C PHE A 393 2.16 1.12 7.57
N TYR A 394 3.11 1.87 8.12
CA TYR A 394 4.38 2.14 7.46
C TYR A 394 5.46 1.18 7.94
N SER A 395 6.23 0.65 6.98
CA SER A 395 7.44 -0.14 7.19
C SER A 395 8.69 0.75 7.33
N GLN A 396 8.55 2.04 7.02
CA GLN A 396 9.62 3.02 7.01
C GLN A 396 9.21 4.25 7.83
N LYS A 397 10.15 4.79 8.61
CA LYS A 397 10.07 6.12 9.21
C LYS A 397 10.14 7.20 8.12
N PRO A 398 9.75 8.45 8.42
CA PRO A 398 9.75 9.52 7.41
C PRO A 398 11.10 9.86 6.78
N ASN A 399 12.22 9.49 7.42
CA ASN A 399 13.58 9.65 6.93
C ASN A 399 14.08 8.44 6.11
N GLY A 400 13.23 7.45 5.85
CA GLY A 400 13.58 6.23 5.11
C GLY A 400 14.23 5.13 5.96
N GLN A 401 14.44 5.31 7.27
CA GLN A 401 14.85 4.19 8.12
C GLN A 401 13.72 3.15 8.18
N LEU A 402 14.07 1.86 8.16
CA LEU A 402 13.11 0.81 8.46
C LEU A 402 12.58 0.98 9.90
N ASP A 403 11.30 0.70 10.13
CA ASP A 403 10.66 0.81 11.45
C ASP A 403 10.46 -0.58 12.08
N PRO A 404 11.30 -1.03 13.03
CA PRO A 404 11.14 -2.34 13.67
C PRO A 404 9.84 -2.49 14.46
N LEU A 405 9.20 -1.37 14.84
CA LEU A 405 7.92 -1.42 15.54
C LEU A 405 6.77 -1.78 14.61
N SER A 406 6.98 -1.76 13.28
CA SER A 406 6.01 -2.26 12.28
C SER A 406 5.92 -3.79 12.25
N LEU A 407 6.65 -4.49 13.12
CA LEU A 407 6.48 -5.92 13.36
C LEU A 407 5.00 -6.21 13.64
N HIS A 408 4.39 -7.06 12.82
CA HIS A 408 2.96 -7.34 12.89
C HIS A 408 2.66 -8.80 12.52
N GLY A 409 1.50 -9.31 12.91
CA GLY A 409 1.07 -10.67 12.61
C GLY A 409 -0.43 -10.81 12.39
N GLY A 410 -0.82 -11.92 11.78
CA GLY A 410 -2.21 -12.33 11.66
C GLY A 410 -2.62 -13.22 12.83
N CYS A 411 -3.47 -12.72 13.71
CA CYS A 411 -3.96 -13.46 14.86
C CYS A 411 -4.67 -14.75 14.46
N PRO A 412 -4.58 -15.81 15.30
CA PRO A 412 -5.33 -17.03 15.05
C PRO A 412 -6.83 -16.76 14.88
N VAL A 413 -7.44 -17.39 13.89
CA VAL A 413 -8.91 -17.40 13.76
C VAL A 413 -9.46 -18.38 14.77
N LEU A 414 -10.20 -17.88 15.76
CA LEU A 414 -10.78 -18.70 16.83
C LEU A 414 -12.17 -19.22 16.43
N ASP A 415 -12.93 -18.42 15.67
CA ASP A 415 -14.22 -18.80 15.12
C ASP A 415 -14.50 -18.08 13.79
N GLY A 416 -15.05 -18.83 12.82
CA GLY A 416 -15.29 -18.39 11.44
C GLY A 416 -14.09 -18.55 10.50
N THR A 417 -14.07 -17.73 9.45
CA THR A 417 -13.04 -17.71 8.40
C THR A 417 -12.66 -16.27 8.11
N LYS A 418 -11.35 -15.99 8.03
CA LYS A 418 -10.83 -14.68 7.61
C LYS A 418 -10.43 -14.71 6.15
N TRP A 419 -11.03 -13.84 5.36
CA TRP A 419 -10.54 -13.46 4.05
C TRP A 419 -9.88 -12.08 4.14
N GLY A 420 -8.73 -11.94 3.51
CA GLY A 420 -7.98 -10.68 3.52
C GLY A 420 -7.14 -10.51 2.28
N ALA A 421 -6.58 -9.31 2.11
CA ALA A 421 -5.59 -9.08 1.08
C ALA A 421 -4.46 -8.17 1.57
N ASN A 422 -3.22 -8.50 1.21
CA ASN A 422 -2.07 -7.62 1.42
C ASN A 422 -1.78 -6.84 0.14
N LEU A 423 -1.67 -5.53 0.29
CA LEU A 423 -1.14 -4.63 -0.72
C LEU A 423 0.14 -3.99 -0.18
N TRP A 424 1.27 -4.34 -0.80
CA TRP A 424 2.56 -3.75 -0.48
C TRP A 424 2.94 -2.69 -1.50
N VAL A 425 3.26 -1.50 -0.99
CA VAL A 425 3.72 -0.36 -1.78
C VAL A 425 5.18 -0.10 -1.44
N TRP A 426 6.02 0.10 -2.46
CA TRP A 426 7.45 0.32 -2.34
C TRP A 426 7.79 1.81 -2.38
N ASN A 427 8.92 2.22 -1.78
CA ASN A 427 9.33 3.63 -1.81
C ASN A 427 9.84 4.08 -3.19
N LYS A 428 10.31 3.11 -3.99
CA LYS A 428 10.77 3.26 -5.38
C LYS A 428 10.38 2.00 -6.15
N ARG A 429 10.83 1.82 -7.40
CA ARG A 429 10.49 0.59 -8.13
C ARG A 429 11.12 -0.60 -7.43
N ARG A 430 10.51 -1.76 -7.64
CA ARG A 430 10.92 -2.99 -6.96
C ARG A 430 12.29 -3.47 -7.42
N TYR A 431 12.87 -4.34 -6.60
CA TYR A 431 14.10 -5.05 -6.94
C TYR A 431 14.03 -5.67 -8.35
N GLY A 432 15.03 -5.38 -9.17
CA GLY A 432 15.14 -5.86 -10.55
C GLY A 432 14.39 -5.01 -11.59
N LEU A 433 13.73 -3.93 -11.19
CA LEU A 433 12.96 -3.03 -12.07
C LEU A 433 13.43 -1.56 -11.99
N ASP A 434 14.11 -1.18 -10.91
CA ASP A 434 15.03 -0.05 -10.94
C ASP A 434 16.28 -0.50 -11.71
N GLY A 435 16.60 0.19 -12.82
CA GLY A 435 17.88 0.01 -13.49
C GLY A 435 19.00 0.14 -12.44
N ASP A 436 19.93 -0.81 -12.44
CA ASP A 436 21.09 -0.79 -11.56
C ASP A 436 21.79 0.59 -11.68
N PRO A 437 21.89 1.39 -10.60
CA PRO A 437 22.58 2.67 -10.66
C PRO A 437 24.08 2.55 -10.99
N ASN A 438 24.65 1.34 -10.95
CA ASN A 438 26.03 1.02 -11.33
C ASN A 438 26.15 0.01 -12.49
N GLY A 439 25.03 -0.43 -13.07
CA GLY A 439 25.01 -1.36 -14.19
C GLY A 439 24.76 -0.59 -15.48
N PRO A 440 25.34 -1.01 -16.62
CA PRO A 440 24.93 -0.42 -17.87
C PRO A 440 23.48 -0.85 -18.11
N GLU A 441 22.52 0.06 -17.91
CA GLU A 441 21.24 -0.04 -18.59
C GLU A 441 21.54 -0.05 -20.10
N ILE A 442 21.81 -1.23 -20.67
CA ILE A 442 21.80 -1.37 -22.12
C ILE A 442 20.32 -1.40 -22.49
N LYS A 443 19.70 -0.21 -22.51
CA LYS A 443 18.39 -0.02 -23.12
C LYS A 443 18.53 -0.33 -24.59
N PHE A 444 17.74 -1.29 -25.07
CA PHE A 444 17.65 -1.63 -26.48
C PHE A 444 16.20 -1.48 -26.95
N SER A 445 16.00 -1.53 -28.26
CA SER A 445 14.65 -1.41 -28.85
C SER A 445 14.08 -2.79 -29.16
N VAL A 446 12.79 -2.99 -28.92
CA VAL A 446 12.03 -4.14 -29.43
C VAL A 446 10.96 -3.64 -30.38
N VAL A 447 10.87 -4.26 -31.55
CA VAL A 447 9.83 -4.06 -32.56
C VAL A 447 8.85 -5.21 -32.44
N PHE A 448 7.57 -4.94 -32.19
CA PHE A 448 6.52 -5.95 -32.31
C PHE A 448 5.83 -5.82 -33.67
N GLU A 449 5.60 -6.93 -34.34
CA GLU A 449 4.94 -6.99 -35.65
C GLU A 449 3.79 -8.00 -35.63
N ASN A 450 2.63 -7.59 -36.11
CA ASN A 450 1.43 -8.42 -36.17
C ASN A 450 1.06 -8.75 -37.63
N PRO A 451 1.55 -9.86 -38.19
CA PRO A 451 1.16 -10.31 -39.53
C PRO A 451 -0.21 -11.00 -39.55
N THR A 452 -0.83 -11.25 -38.39
CA THR A 452 -2.06 -12.04 -38.30
C THR A 452 -3.27 -11.24 -38.78
N SER A 453 -4.34 -11.93 -39.14
CA SER A 453 -5.60 -11.32 -39.60
C SER A 453 -6.45 -10.74 -38.47
N ARG A 454 -5.95 -10.76 -37.23
CA ARG A 454 -6.64 -10.24 -36.04
C ARG A 454 -5.77 -9.21 -35.33
N GLU A 455 -6.42 -8.29 -34.64
CA GLU A 455 -5.72 -7.38 -33.74
C GLU A 455 -5.23 -8.14 -32.51
N VAL A 456 -4.10 -7.71 -31.97
CA VAL A 456 -3.51 -8.33 -30.77
C VAL A 456 -3.06 -7.26 -29.80
N GLY A 457 -3.31 -7.47 -28.51
CA GLY A 457 -2.79 -6.61 -27.46
C GLY A 457 -1.32 -6.95 -27.17
N VAL A 458 -0.45 -5.94 -27.15
CA VAL A 458 0.93 -6.06 -26.68
C VAL A 458 0.96 -5.57 -25.25
N TYR A 459 1.40 -6.44 -24.35
CA TYR A 459 1.45 -6.21 -22.92
C TYR A 459 2.89 -6.17 -22.45
N TRP A 460 3.17 -5.22 -21.58
CA TRP A 460 4.32 -5.29 -20.70
C TRP A 460 3.84 -5.90 -19.40
N SER A 461 4.34 -7.10 -19.06
CA SER A 461 3.84 -7.89 -17.94
C SER A 461 2.32 -8.10 -18.04
N SER A 462 1.52 -7.33 -17.29
CA SER A 462 0.06 -7.35 -17.29
C SER A 462 -0.59 -6.10 -17.89
N THR A 463 0.16 -5.04 -18.16
CA THR A 463 -0.35 -3.76 -18.67
C THR A 463 -0.44 -3.78 -20.18
N LEU A 464 -1.64 -3.52 -20.73
CA LEU A 464 -1.82 -3.31 -22.17
C LEU A 464 -1.10 -2.03 -22.57
N MET A 465 -0.04 -2.18 -23.38
CA MET A 465 0.72 -1.04 -23.89
C MET A 465 0.08 -0.48 -25.15
N THR A 466 -0.35 -1.35 -26.05
CA THR A 466 -1.06 -0.98 -27.27
C THR A 466 -1.78 -2.18 -27.86
N THR A 467 -2.74 -1.90 -28.74
CA THR A 467 -3.34 -2.92 -29.62
C THR A 467 -2.71 -2.78 -31.00
N LEU A 468 -2.01 -3.83 -31.44
CA LEU A 468 -1.45 -3.91 -32.79
C LEU A 468 -2.53 -4.28 -33.80
N ALA A 469 -2.71 -3.43 -34.80
CA ALA A 469 -3.61 -3.65 -35.92
C ALA A 469 -3.29 -4.97 -36.66
N ALA A 470 -4.32 -5.62 -37.17
CA ALA A 470 -4.20 -6.79 -38.04
C ALA A 470 -3.46 -6.45 -39.35
N ASN A 471 -2.90 -7.46 -40.00
CA ASN A 471 -2.31 -7.39 -41.34
C ASN A 471 -1.15 -6.38 -41.46
N GLY A 472 -0.18 -6.47 -40.56
CA GLY A 472 1.09 -5.72 -40.64
C GLY A 472 1.22 -4.57 -39.65
N GLY A 473 0.42 -4.53 -38.58
CA GLY A 473 0.61 -3.56 -37.50
C GLY A 473 1.99 -3.71 -36.86
N SER A 474 2.66 -2.60 -36.57
CA SER A 474 3.98 -2.61 -35.93
C SER A 474 4.13 -1.48 -34.92
N ILE A 475 4.87 -1.73 -33.84
CA ILE A 475 5.21 -0.73 -32.82
C ILE A 475 6.62 -0.98 -32.30
N VAL A 476 7.29 0.08 -31.87
CA VAL A 476 8.59 0.03 -31.20
C VAL A 476 8.44 0.45 -29.75
N TYR A 477 9.10 -0.30 -28.86
CA TYR A 477 9.30 0.08 -27.47
C TYR A 477 10.79 0.05 -27.11
N THR A 478 11.16 0.89 -26.15
CA THR A 478 12.42 0.74 -25.43
C THR A 478 12.25 -0.31 -24.34
N THR A 479 13.23 -1.21 -24.19
CA THR A 479 13.21 -2.38 -23.31
C THR A 479 14.60 -2.60 -22.67
N TYR A 480 14.73 -3.58 -21.77
CA TYR A 480 15.98 -3.97 -21.10
C TYR A 480 16.10 -5.49 -20.92
N THR A 481 17.27 -6.00 -20.52
CA THR A 481 17.48 -7.44 -20.29
C THR A 481 16.58 -7.96 -19.17
N GLY A 482 15.89 -9.08 -19.41
CA GLY A 482 14.91 -9.67 -18.50
C GLY A 482 13.51 -9.04 -18.59
N HIS A 483 13.29 -8.02 -19.43
CA HIS A 483 12.00 -7.37 -19.60
C HIS A 483 11.01 -8.31 -20.33
N LYS A 484 9.97 -8.77 -19.61
CA LYS A 484 8.98 -9.72 -20.13
C LYS A 484 7.79 -9.01 -20.81
N TRP A 485 7.56 -9.41 -22.05
CA TRP A 485 6.47 -8.98 -22.91
C TRP A 485 5.53 -10.14 -23.22
N THR A 486 4.25 -9.84 -23.37
CA THR A 486 3.24 -10.83 -23.72
C THR A 486 2.32 -10.27 -24.80
N VAL A 487 2.03 -11.05 -25.82
CA VAL A 487 1.06 -10.68 -26.85
C VAL A 487 -0.17 -11.57 -26.71
N LYS A 488 -1.35 -10.96 -26.73
CA LYS A 488 -2.63 -11.67 -26.56
C LYS A 488 -3.61 -11.39 -27.70
N ASP A 489 -4.30 -12.43 -28.15
CA ASP A 489 -5.51 -12.36 -28.99
C ASP A 489 -6.71 -12.60 -28.07
N GLY A 490 -7.42 -11.52 -27.70
CA GLY A 490 -8.36 -11.53 -26.57
C GLY A 490 -7.67 -11.92 -25.27
N ASP A 491 -8.20 -12.92 -24.56
CA ASP A 491 -7.62 -13.43 -23.31
C ASP A 491 -6.51 -14.47 -23.53
N ARG A 492 -6.30 -14.93 -24.78
CA ARG A 492 -5.36 -16.00 -25.08
C ARG A 492 -3.97 -15.43 -25.34
N VAL A 493 -2.98 -15.89 -24.57
CA VAL A 493 -1.56 -15.61 -24.83
C VAL A 493 -1.12 -16.33 -26.11
N VAL A 494 -0.66 -15.55 -27.09
CA VAL A 494 -0.19 -16.06 -28.38
C VAL A 494 1.33 -16.00 -28.52
N LEU A 495 1.99 -15.15 -27.73
CA LEU A 495 3.45 -15.04 -27.71
C LEU A 495 3.93 -14.50 -26.36
N GLU A 496 5.03 -15.05 -25.85
CA GLU A 496 5.81 -14.50 -24.75
C GLU A 496 7.22 -14.19 -25.24
N PHE A 497 7.75 -13.03 -24.84
CA PHE A 497 9.10 -12.61 -25.20
C PHE A 497 9.79 -12.07 -23.94
N MET A 498 11.05 -12.42 -23.76
CA MET A 498 11.91 -11.86 -22.72
C MET A 498 13.09 -11.23 -23.42
N GLY A 499 13.23 -9.91 -23.28
CA GLY A 499 14.32 -9.20 -23.94
C GLY A 499 15.66 -9.53 -23.30
N ASP A 500 16.72 -9.60 -24.12
CA ASP A 500 18.10 -9.69 -23.65
C ASP A 500 19.01 -8.78 -24.48
N ALA A 501 19.70 -7.82 -23.85
CA ALA A 501 20.60 -6.90 -24.54
C ALA A 501 21.77 -7.60 -25.26
N GLU A 502 22.13 -8.83 -24.87
CA GLU A 502 23.11 -9.64 -25.59
C GLU A 502 22.64 -10.03 -27.01
N ASP A 503 21.31 -10.08 -27.23
CA ASP A 503 20.70 -10.35 -28.53
C ASP A 503 20.68 -9.12 -29.47
N GLY A 504 21.29 -8.02 -29.04
CA GLY A 504 21.55 -6.83 -29.86
C GLY A 504 20.65 -5.63 -29.54
N GLY A 505 21.10 -4.44 -29.98
CA GLY A 505 20.49 -3.14 -29.66
C GLY A 505 19.11 -2.87 -30.28
N ARG A 506 18.66 -3.73 -31.21
CA ARG A 506 17.31 -3.72 -31.76
C ARG A 506 16.87 -5.14 -32.10
N GLN A 507 15.76 -5.58 -31.51
CA GLN A 507 15.20 -6.90 -31.67
C GLN A 507 13.81 -6.82 -32.29
N THR A 508 13.41 -7.86 -33.02
CA THR A 508 12.10 -7.93 -33.67
C THR A 508 11.36 -9.17 -33.22
N VAL A 509 10.12 -8.98 -32.78
CA VAL A 509 9.22 -10.03 -32.29
C VAL A 509 7.99 -10.06 -33.19
N VAL A 510 7.85 -11.16 -33.92
CA VAL A 510 6.75 -11.35 -34.88
C VAL A 510 5.70 -12.26 -34.25
N VAL A 511 4.45 -11.80 -34.22
CA VAL A 511 3.33 -12.59 -33.69
C VAL A 511 3.07 -13.77 -34.60
N LEU A 512 3.14 -14.98 -34.04
CA LEU A 512 2.98 -16.23 -34.78
C LEU A 512 1.56 -16.34 -35.34
N THR A 513 1.46 -16.81 -36.59
CA THR A 513 0.18 -17.19 -37.19
C THR A 513 -0.39 -18.44 -36.49
N PRO A 514 -1.71 -18.70 -36.57
CA PRO A 514 -2.32 -19.88 -35.96
C PRO A 514 -1.68 -21.21 -36.39
N GLU A 515 -1.18 -21.30 -37.62
CA GLU A 515 -0.49 -22.49 -38.14
C GLU A 515 0.91 -22.65 -37.51
N GLU A 516 1.65 -21.55 -37.36
CA GLU A 516 2.96 -21.55 -36.69
C GLU A 516 2.86 -21.84 -35.19
N GLN A 517 1.78 -21.38 -34.54
CA GLN A 517 1.49 -21.71 -33.14
C GLN A 517 1.28 -23.21 -32.94
N LEU A 518 0.55 -23.88 -33.85
CA LEU A 518 0.35 -25.34 -33.80
C LEU A 518 1.67 -26.09 -33.97
N ILE A 519 2.53 -25.64 -34.87
CA ILE A 519 3.85 -26.24 -35.10
C ILE A 519 4.77 -26.04 -33.89
N ALA A 520 4.77 -24.85 -33.29
CA ALA A 520 5.55 -24.55 -32.09
C ALA A 520 5.09 -25.39 -30.88
N HIS A 521 3.78 -25.55 -30.71
CA HIS A 521 3.20 -26.37 -29.65
C HIS A 521 3.56 -27.86 -29.82
N ALA A 522 3.48 -28.39 -31.03
CA ALA A 522 3.86 -29.77 -31.34
C ALA A 522 5.37 -30.03 -31.05
N LYS A 523 6.25 -29.07 -31.36
CA LYS A 523 7.68 -29.16 -31.05
C LYS A 523 7.98 -29.11 -29.56
N ALA A 524 7.31 -28.24 -28.81
CA ALA A 524 7.49 -28.13 -27.37
C ALA A 524 6.99 -29.39 -26.62
N GLN A 525 5.97 -30.05 -27.16
CA GLN A 525 5.44 -31.30 -26.61
C GLN A 525 6.38 -32.48 -26.89
N SER A 526 6.94 -32.56 -28.11
CA SER A 526 7.98 -33.54 -28.47
C SER A 526 9.25 -33.41 -27.62
N ALA A 527 9.66 -32.19 -27.27
CA ALA A 527 10.85 -31.96 -26.45
C ALA A 527 10.65 -32.32 -24.96
N LYS A 528 9.39 -32.36 -24.49
CA LYS A 528 9.05 -32.83 -23.13
C LYS A 528 8.96 -34.35 -23.03
N ASP A 529 8.70 -35.02 -24.15
CA ASP A 529 8.63 -36.49 -24.20
C ASP A 529 10.02 -37.14 -24.37
N GLU A 530 11.06 -36.36 -24.70
CA GLU A 530 12.47 -36.80 -24.78
C GLU A 530 13.31 -36.52 -23.51
N LEU A 531 12.72 -35.89 -22.49
CA LEU A 531 13.30 -35.62 -21.16
C LEU A 531 12.65 -36.51 -20.10
#